data_AF-A0A7S4F719-F1
#
_entry.id   AF-A0A7S4F719-F1
#
_cell.length_a   1.000
_cell.length_b   1.000
_cell.length_c   1.000
_cell.angle_alpha   90.00
_cell.angle_beta   90.00
_cell.angle_gamma   90.00
#
_symmetry.space_group_name_H-M   'P 1'
#
loop_
_entity.id
_entity.type
_entity.pdbx_description
1 polymer ?
#
loop_
_entity_poly.entity_id
_entity_poly.type
_entity_poly.pdbx_seq_one_letter_code
_entity_poly.pdbx_strand_id
1 'polypeptide(L)'
;KCGAVTATVQTVLAGGDTAAVGGSIGKVLDDIVDAATQAIKELPEGTVQQQVYLATKINVFNSMKRIIEFSPMIKEGILSDGVQVHGSVYDIHSGKVDFFGEHPELEKIVGRELPAYKFRNAEYTSRVAAPSSLGRSAATRSSLARLHAGNERFVALEPMANGTAHAGPAAEPF
;
A
#
# COMPACT_ATOMS: atom_id res chain seq x y z
N LYS A 1 5.93 -8.98 13.78
CA LYS A 1 5.59 -8.99 15.24
C LYS A 1 5.25 -7.55 15.66
N CYS A 2 4.10 -7.31 16.29
CA CYS A 2 3.71 -6.00 16.80
C CYS A 2 3.83 -5.99 18.33
N GLY A 3 4.67 -5.10 18.88
CA GLY A 3 4.92 -5.01 20.32
C GLY A 3 3.65 -4.67 21.12
N ALA A 4 2.84 -3.73 20.63
CA ALA A 4 1.58 -3.34 21.27
C ALA A 4 0.60 -4.53 21.35
N VAL A 5 0.37 -5.23 20.23
CA VAL A 5 -0.52 -6.40 20.21
C VAL A 5 -0.01 -7.52 21.12
N THR A 6 1.31 -7.72 21.14
CA THR A 6 1.93 -8.73 22.02
C THR A 6 1.69 -8.40 23.49
N ALA A 7 1.91 -7.14 23.88
CA ALA A 7 1.66 -6.67 25.23
C ALA A 7 0.18 -6.81 25.62
N THR A 8 -0.75 -6.38 24.74
CA THR A 8 -2.19 -6.52 25.00
C THR A 8 -2.61 -7.97 25.21
N VAL A 9 -2.20 -8.89 24.34
CA VAL A 9 -2.53 -10.33 24.48
C VAL A 9 -1.99 -10.89 25.80
N GLN A 10 -0.74 -10.57 26.15
CA GLN A 10 -0.16 -11.02 27.42
C GLN A 10 -0.90 -10.45 28.63
N THR A 11 -1.28 -9.18 28.59
CA THR A 11 -2.07 -8.54 29.65
C THR A 11 -3.43 -9.20 29.82
N VAL A 12 -4.15 -9.46 28.72
CA VAL A 12 -5.47 -10.12 28.75
C VAL A 12 -5.37 -11.55 29.29
N LEU A 13 -4.35 -12.32 28.88
CA LEU A 13 -4.10 -13.66 29.42
C LEU A 13 -3.79 -13.67 30.91
N ALA A 14 -3.09 -12.64 31.40
CA ALA A 14 -2.78 -12.49 32.82
C ALA A 14 -3.99 -11.98 33.65
N GLY A 15 -5.13 -11.70 33.01
CA GLY A 15 -6.30 -11.10 33.66
C GLY A 15 -6.09 -9.64 34.07
N GLY A 16 -5.10 -8.97 33.46
CA GLY A 16 -4.79 -7.57 33.72
C GLY A 16 -5.65 -6.60 32.91
N ASP A 17 -5.60 -5.33 33.28
CA ASP A 17 -6.32 -4.24 32.61
C ASP A 17 -5.34 -3.35 31.83
N THR A 18 -5.58 -3.14 30.54
CA THR A 18 -4.77 -2.24 29.70
C THR A 18 -4.98 -0.77 30.03
N ALA A 19 -6.11 -0.41 30.64
CA ALA A 19 -6.40 0.96 31.08
C ALA A 19 -5.40 1.44 32.17
N ALA A 20 -4.75 0.51 32.88
CA ALA A 20 -3.72 0.81 33.86
C ALA A 20 -2.47 1.48 33.26
N VAL A 21 -2.22 1.31 31.95
CA VAL A 21 -1.05 1.90 31.28
C VAL A 21 -1.20 3.42 31.11
N GLY A 22 -2.44 3.96 31.21
CA GLY A 22 -2.72 5.40 31.21
C GLY A 22 -2.30 6.15 29.93
N GLY A 23 -2.60 7.45 29.88
CA GLY A 23 -2.14 8.34 28.80
C GLY A 23 -2.65 7.99 27.40
N SER A 24 -1.90 8.40 26.38
CA SER A 24 -2.23 8.13 24.97
C SER A 24 -1.98 6.68 24.56
N ILE A 25 -1.03 6.01 25.21
CA ILE A 25 -0.69 4.62 24.92
C ILE A 25 -1.80 3.68 25.37
N GLY A 26 -2.44 3.95 26.51
CA GLY A 26 -3.60 3.18 27.00
C GLY A 26 -4.73 3.13 25.97
N LYS A 27 -5.07 4.28 25.37
CA LYS A 27 -6.11 4.35 24.32
C LYS A 27 -5.83 3.46 23.11
N VAL A 28 -4.56 3.40 22.69
CA VAL A 28 -4.14 2.53 21.58
C VAL A 28 -4.25 1.06 21.96
N LEU A 29 -3.92 0.72 23.22
CA LEU A 29 -4.06 -0.65 23.71
C LEU A 29 -5.53 -1.05 23.83
N ASP A 30 -6.40 -0.15 24.28
CA ASP A 30 -7.85 -0.38 24.42
C ASP A 30 -8.49 -0.76 23.07
N ASP A 31 -8.08 -0.10 21.98
CA ASP A 31 -8.52 -0.44 20.62
C ASP A 31 -8.12 -1.87 20.18
N ILE A 32 -7.08 -2.44 20.80
CA ILE A 32 -6.55 -3.78 20.51
C ILE A 32 -7.14 -4.83 21.45
N VAL A 33 -7.68 -4.46 22.62
CA VAL A 33 -8.19 -5.40 23.64
C VAL A 33 -9.27 -6.31 23.07
N ASP A 34 -10.20 -5.76 22.30
CA ASP A 34 -11.28 -6.56 21.70
C ASP A 34 -10.71 -7.63 20.76
N ALA A 35 -9.73 -7.26 19.93
CA ALA A 35 -9.08 -8.19 19.01
C ALA A 35 -8.26 -9.26 19.76
N ALA A 36 -7.57 -8.87 20.84
CA ALA A 36 -6.83 -9.81 21.70
C ALA A 36 -7.76 -10.79 22.42
N THR A 37 -8.85 -10.28 23.00
CA THR A 37 -9.85 -11.08 23.71
C THR A 37 -10.53 -12.07 22.76
N GLN A 38 -10.88 -11.63 21.56
CA GLN A 38 -11.45 -12.49 20.53
C GLN A 38 -10.46 -13.59 20.10
N ALA A 39 -9.20 -13.23 19.85
CA ALA A 39 -8.18 -14.21 19.45
C ALA A 39 -7.95 -15.30 20.50
N ILE A 40 -7.94 -14.94 21.80
CA ILE A 40 -7.79 -15.90 22.90
C ILE A 40 -9.02 -16.83 22.98
N LYS A 41 -10.22 -16.30 22.77
CA LYS A 41 -11.46 -17.10 22.75
C LYS A 41 -11.52 -18.07 21.56
N GLU A 42 -11.04 -17.65 20.39
CA GLU A 42 -11.01 -18.48 19.18
C GLU A 42 -9.88 -19.53 19.21
N LEU A 43 -8.78 -19.25 19.91
CA LEU A 43 -7.64 -20.16 20.07
C LEU A 43 -7.25 -20.34 21.54
N PRO A 44 -8.10 -20.97 22.38
CA PRO A 44 -7.82 -21.12 23.82
C PRO A 44 -6.61 -22.00 24.09
N GLU A 45 -6.39 -23.04 23.27
CA GLU A 45 -5.22 -23.94 23.36
C GLU A 45 -4.04 -23.49 22.48
N GLY A 46 -4.16 -22.33 21.83
CA GLY A 46 -3.11 -21.77 20.99
C GLY A 46 -1.92 -21.27 21.81
N THR A 47 -0.73 -21.33 21.21
CA THR A 47 0.43 -20.62 21.78
C THR A 47 0.19 -19.11 21.79
N VAL A 48 0.85 -18.39 22.71
CA VAL A 48 0.79 -16.92 22.77
C VAL A 48 1.12 -16.30 21.40
N GLN A 49 2.05 -16.88 20.64
CA GLN A 49 2.42 -16.39 19.32
C GLN A 49 1.29 -16.53 18.29
N GLN A 50 0.57 -17.66 18.31
CA GLN A 50 -0.60 -17.87 17.45
C GLN A 50 -1.74 -16.92 17.81
N GLN A 51 -1.98 -16.72 19.11
CA GLN A 51 -2.98 -15.77 19.60
C GLN A 51 -2.62 -14.32 19.20
N VAL A 52 -1.35 -13.92 19.33
CA VAL A 52 -0.87 -12.60 18.86
C VAL A 52 -1.04 -12.45 17.35
N TYR A 53 -0.74 -13.49 16.58
CA TYR A 53 -0.93 -13.45 15.14
C TYR A 53 -2.40 -13.26 14.76
N LEU A 54 -3.29 -14.04 15.37
CA LEU A 54 -4.73 -13.94 15.14
C LEU A 54 -5.28 -12.58 15.61
N ALA A 55 -4.87 -12.09 16.79
CA ALA A 55 -5.23 -10.77 17.29
C ALA A 55 -4.77 -9.66 16.32
N THR A 56 -3.59 -9.79 15.72
CA THR A 56 -3.10 -8.85 14.71
C THR A 56 -4.02 -8.85 13.49
N LYS A 57 -4.41 -10.03 13.00
CA LYS A 57 -5.33 -10.17 11.86
C LYS A 57 -6.71 -9.57 12.16
N ILE A 58 -7.28 -9.87 13.32
CA ILE A 58 -8.57 -9.31 13.76
C ILE A 58 -8.47 -7.78 13.89
N ASN A 59 -7.39 -7.26 14.47
CA ASN A 59 -7.18 -5.82 14.61
C ASN A 59 -7.10 -5.11 13.24
N VAL A 60 -6.48 -5.74 12.24
CA VAL A 60 -6.47 -5.24 10.85
C VAL A 60 -7.89 -5.16 10.31
N PHE A 61 -8.69 -6.22 10.45
CA PHE A 61 -10.09 -6.21 10.00
C PHE A 61 -10.95 -5.18 10.74
N ASN A 62 -10.81 -5.06 12.06
CA ASN A 62 -11.49 -4.03 12.83
C ASN A 62 -11.13 -2.61 12.36
N SER A 63 -9.86 -2.38 12.03
CA SER A 63 -9.40 -1.12 11.46
C SER A 63 -10.01 -0.86 10.08
N MET A 64 -10.05 -1.87 9.21
CA MET A 64 -10.70 -1.78 7.90
C MET A 64 -12.20 -1.45 8.06
N LYS A 65 -12.89 -2.16 8.94
CA LYS A 65 -14.30 -1.91 9.26
C LYS A 65 -14.53 -0.46 9.70
N ARG A 66 -13.73 0.04 10.67
CA ARG A 66 -13.82 1.43 11.14
C ARG A 66 -13.61 2.43 10.00
N ILE A 67 -12.62 2.22 9.13
CA ILE A 67 -12.38 3.10 7.98
C ILE A 67 -13.61 3.14 7.06
N ILE A 68 -14.20 1.99 6.77
CA ILE A 68 -15.37 1.89 5.88
C ILE A 68 -16.63 2.50 6.54
N GLU A 69 -16.82 2.29 7.84
CA GLU A 69 -17.99 2.81 8.58
C GLU A 69 -17.94 4.32 8.77
N PHE A 70 -16.77 4.86 9.11
CA PHE A 70 -16.63 6.26 9.50
C PHE A 70 -16.11 7.19 8.40
N SER A 71 -15.72 6.66 7.23
CA SER A 71 -15.32 7.47 6.07
C SER A 71 -16.36 7.35 4.94
N PRO A 72 -17.29 8.32 4.82
CA PRO A 72 -18.30 8.32 3.76
C PRO A 72 -17.69 8.24 2.36
N MET A 73 -16.58 8.96 2.13
CA MET A 73 -15.89 8.96 0.84
C MET A 73 -15.36 7.58 0.46
N ILE A 74 -14.80 6.83 1.41
CA ILE A 74 -14.32 5.47 1.16
C ILE A 74 -15.50 4.53 0.93
N LYS A 75 -16.56 4.64 1.73
CA LYS A 75 -17.79 3.84 1.56
C LYS A 75 -18.43 4.07 0.19
N GLU A 76 -18.54 5.31 -0.25
CA GLU A 76 -19.04 5.69 -1.58
C GLU A 76 -18.13 5.17 -2.69
N GLY A 77 -16.80 5.26 -2.51
CA GLY A 77 -15.83 4.69 -3.43
C GLY A 77 -15.97 3.16 -3.60
N ILE A 78 -16.23 2.45 -2.51
CA ILE A 78 -16.49 0.99 -2.54
C ILE A 78 -17.82 0.71 -3.26
N LEU A 79 -18.88 1.44 -2.91
CA LEU A 79 -20.21 1.28 -3.52
C LEU A 79 -20.24 1.56 -5.03
N SER A 80 -19.31 2.38 -5.51
CA SER A 80 -19.16 2.74 -6.92
C SER A 80 -18.13 1.88 -7.68
N ASP A 81 -17.56 0.85 -7.03
CA ASP A 81 -16.48 0.00 -7.57
C ASP A 81 -15.22 0.81 -7.97
N GLY A 82 -15.03 1.97 -7.34
CA GLY A 82 -13.89 2.87 -7.59
C GLY A 82 -12.75 2.73 -6.58
N VAL A 83 -13.01 2.13 -5.41
CA VAL A 83 -12.04 1.97 -4.31
C VAL A 83 -12.15 0.57 -3.72
N GLN A 84 -11.01 -0.05 -3.43
CA GLN A 84 -10.92 -1.27 -2.64
C GLN A 84 -10.08 -1.04 -1.40
N VAL A 85 -10.48 -1.66 -0.29
CA VAL A 85 -9.76 -1.61 0.98
C VAL A 85 -9.22 -3.00 1.27
N HIS A 86 -7.89 -3.13 1.27
CA HIS A 86 -7.20 -4.40 1.52
C HIS A 86 -6.43 -4.36 2.84
N GLY A 87 -6.53 -5.44 3.61
CA GLY A 87 -5.75 -5.67 4.82
C GLY A 87 -4.49 -6.46 4.53
N SER A 88 -3.39 -6.12 5.19
CA SER A 88 -2.15 -6.91 5.12
C SER A 88 -1.32 -6.76 6.38
N VAL A 89 -0.42 -7.73 6.61
CA VAL A 89 0.56 -7.70 7.69
C VAL A 89 1.96 -7.92 7.13
N TYR A 90 2.87 -7.02 7.49
CA TYR A 90 4.29 -7.15 7.17
C TYR A 90 5.04 -7.91 8.28
N ASP A 91 5.78 -8.95 7.91
CA ASP A 91 6.69 -9.63 8.81
C ASP A 91 8.12 -9.08 8.67
N ILE A 92 8.55 -8.35 9.70
CA ILE A 92 9.86 -7.72 9.80
C ILE A 92 11.05 -8.70 9.74
N HIS A 93 10.85 -9.99 10.04
CA HIS A 93 11.96 -10.96 10.03
C HIS A 93 12.17 -11.55 8.64
N SER A 94 11.09 -11.95 7.97
CA SER A 94 11.16 -12.55 6.64
C SER A 94 11.13 -11.52 5.50
N GLY A 95 10.71 -10.29 5.79
CA GLY A 95 10.47 -9.25 4.77
C GLY A 95 9.24 -9.52 3.90
N LYS A 96 8.41 -10.50 4.25
CA LYS A 96 7.22 -10.88 3.48
C LYS A 96 5.99 -10.11 3.97
N VAL A 97 5.07 -9.87 3.04
CA VAL A 97 3.74 -9.32 3.33
C VAL A 97 2.73 -10.46 3.18
N ASP A 98 1.91 -10.67 4.20
CA ASP A 98 0.73 -11.52 4.11
C ASP A 98 -0.49 -10.65 3.80
N PHE A 99 -1.09 -10.85 2.64
CA PHE A 99 -2.26 -10.10 2.17
C PHE A 99 -3.53 -10.86 2.53
N PHE A 100 -4.42 -10.23 3.28
CA PHE A 100 -5.70 -10.81 3.69
C PHE A 100 -6.84 -10.52 2.71
N GLY A 101 -6.64 -9.58 1.79
CA GLY A 101 -7.66 -9.11 0.87
C GLY A 101 -8.64 -8.15 1.55
N GLU A 102 -9.87 -8.14 1.06
CA GLU A 102 -10.97 -7.32 1.58
C GLU A 102 -11.53 -7.87 2.89
N HIS A 103 -12.37 -7.06 3.56
CA HIS A 103 -13.01 -7.50 4.79
C HIS A 103 -13.99 -8.66 4.50
N PRO A 104 -13.93 -9.81 5.22
CA PRO A 104 -14.78 -10.97 4.94
C PRO A 104 -16.29 -10.67 5.00
N GLU A 105 -16.67 -9.70 5.81
CA GLU A 105 -18.05 -9.24 5.97
C GLU A 105 -18.34 -7.89 5.30
N LEU A 106 -17.59 -7.53 4.25
CA LEU A 106 -17.68 -6.21 3.60
C LEU A 106 -19.12 -5.84 3.21
N GLU A 107 -19.86 -6.76 2.59
CA GLU A 107 -21.24 -6.53 2.16
C GLU A 107 -22.17 -6.22 3.34
N LYS A 108 -21.95 -6.86 4.49
CA LYS A 108 -22.71 -6.59 5.72
C LYS A 108 -22.41 -5.20 6.26
N ILE A 109 -21.14 -4.78 6.24
CA ILE A 109 -20.70 -3.45 6.71
C ILE A 109 -21.28 -2.35 5.82
N VAL A 110 -21.28 -2.58 4.51
CA VAL A 110 -21.78 -1.60 3.54
C VAL A 110 -23.32 -1.61 3.48
N GLY A 111 -23.96 -2.74 3.81
CA GLY A 111 -25.41 -2.93 3.82
C GLY A 111 -26.00 -3.20 2.44
N ARG A 112 -25.18 -3.66 1.48
CA ARG A 112 -25.55 -3.88 0.09
C ARG A 112 -24.69 -5.00 -0.49
N GLU A 113 -25.29 -5.85 -1.32
CA GLU A 113 -24.54 -6.78 -2.16
C GLU A 113 -23.67 -6.01 -3.16
N LEU A 114 -22.39 -6.36 -3.22
CA LEU A 114 -21.45 -5.75 -4.14
C LEU A 114 -21.40 -6.58 -5.43
N PRO A 115 -21.25 -5.94 -6.60
CA PRO A 115 -21.10 -6.69 -7.84
C PRO A 115 -19.84 -7.57 -7.75
N ALA A 116 -19.93 -8.81 -8.26
CA ALA A 116 -18.77 -9.70 -8.33
C ALA A 116 -17.64 -9.03 -9.12
N TYR A 117 -16.56 -8.67 -8.43
CA TYR A 117 -15.44 -7.97 -9.03
C TYR A 117 -14.74 -8.84 -10.07
N LYS A 118 -14.49 -8.28 -11.26
CA LYS A 118 -13.61 -8.89 -12.26
C LYS A 118 -12.21 -8.32 -12.05
N PHE A 119 -11.33 -9.12 -11.45
CA PHE A 119 -9.92 -8.78 -11.39
C PHE A 119 -9.38 -8.50 -12.80
N ARG A 120 -8.90 -7.27 -13.01
CA ARG A 120 -7.91 -7.01 -14.06
C ARG A 120 -6.60 -7.65 -13.61
N ASN A 121 -6.51 -8.97 -13.79
CA ASN A 121 -5.26 -9.73 -13.71
C ASN A 121 -4.33 -9.47 -14.91
N ALA A 122 -4.68 -8.51 -15.76
CA ALA A 122 -3.75 -8.01 -16.75
C ALA A 122 -2.55 -7.45 -15.98
N GLU A 123 -1.38 -8.03 -16.25
CA GLU A 123 -0.11 -7.60 -15.68
C GLU A 123 -0.01 -6.07 -15.80
N TYR A 124 0.41 -5.42 -14.71
CA TYR A 124 0.68 -3.98 -14.74
C TYR A 124 1.80 -3.75 -15.74
N THR A 125 1.43 -3.46 -16.97
CA THR A 125 2.33 -2.93 -17.97
C THR A 125 2.62 -1.52 -17.51
N SER A 126 3.77 -1.36 -16.85
CA SER A 126 4.30 -0.03 -16.60
C SER A 126 4.22 0.74 -17.92
N ARG A 127 3.82 2.01 -17.89
CA ARG A 127 3.88 2.87 -19.09
C ARG A 127 5.32 3.02 -19.63
N VAL A 128 6.31 2.36 -19.03
CA VAL A 128 7.68 2.23 -19.50
C VAL A 128 7.77 1.07 -20.51
N ALA A 129 7.13 1.28 -21.65
CA ALA A 129 7.56 0.81 -22.98
C ALA A 129 6.53 1.23 -24.04
N ALA A 130 5.92 2.43 -23.91
CA ALA A 130 5.57 3.12 -25.15
C ALA A 130 6.93 3.40 -25.83
N PRO A 131 7.18 2.96 -27.07
CA PRO A 131 8.43 3.25 -27.77
C PRO A 131 8.65 4.75 -27.63
N SER A 132 9.77 5.11 -27.00
CA SER A 132 10.21 6.48 -26.68
C SER A 132 9.33 7.50 -27.39
N SER A 133 8.27 7.95 -26.71
CA SER A 133 7.28 8.84 -27.35
C SER A 133 8.08 9.96 -28.00
N LEU A 134 7.73 10.33 -29.23
CA LEU A 134 8.46 11.25 -30.12
C LEU A 134 8.78 12.64 -29.53
N GLY A 135 8.54 12.88 -28.23
CA GLY A 135 8.70 14.13 -27.53
C GLY A 135 7.43 14.95 -27.65
N ARG A 136 6.86 15.36 -26.50
CA ARG A 136 5.61 16.14 -26.45
C ARG A 136 5.73 17.51 -27.13
N SER A 137 6.93 18.10 -27.20
CA SER A 137 7.22 19.38 -27.86
C SER A 137 8.36 19.26 -28.87
N ALA A 138 8.46 20.22 -29.80
CA ALA A 138 9.53 20.29 -30.80
C ALA A 138 10.94 20.30 -30.16
N ALA A 139 11.10 21.06 -29.06
CA ALA A 139 12.32 21.10 -28.29
C ALA A 139 12.65 19.73 -27.67
N THR A 140 11.65 19.04 -27.09
CA THR A 140 11.85 17.70 -26.54
C THR A 140 12.26 16.69 -27.62
N ARG A 141 11.69 16.76 -28.84
CA ARG A 141 12.09 15.85 -29.93
C ARG A 141 13.53 16.09 -30.38
N SER A 142 13.94 17.37 -30.47
CA SER A 142 15.31 17.75 -30.83
C SER A 142 16.33 17.26 -29.81
N SER A 143 16.01 17.36 -28.51
CA SER A 143 16.88 16.84 -27.45
C SER A 143 16.95 15.31 -27.47
N LEU A 144 15.80 14.63 -27.70
CA LEU A 144 15.75 13.18 -27.79
C LEU A 144 16.56 12.65 -28.99
N ALA A 145 16.43 13.29 -30.15
CA ALA A 145 17.20 12.95 -31.35
C ALA A 145 18.71 13.12 -31.13
N ARG A 146 19.14 14.20 -30.45
CA ARG A 146 20.55 14.42 -30.09
C ARG A 146 21.07 13.33 -29.15
N LEU A 147 20.27 12.91 -28.19
CA LEU A 147 20.62 11.84 -27.26
C LEU A 147 20.74 10.49 -27.97
N HIS A 148 19.79 10.14 -28.84
CA HIS A 148 19.86 8.91 -29.65
C HIS A 148 21.10 8.88 -30.53
N ALA A 149 21.37 9.94 -31.29
CA ALA A 149 22.56 10.03 -32.12
C ALA A 149 23.85 9.98 -31.29
N GLY A 150 23.85 10.56 -30.08
CA GLY A 150 24.97 10.47 -29.14
C GLY A 150 25.20 9.04 -28.64
N ASN A 151 24.13 8.32 -28.28
CA ASN A 151 24.20 6.94 -27.82
C ASN A 151 24.69 6.01 -28.93
N GLU A 152 24.22 6.19 -30.17
CA GLU A 152 24.69 5.41 -31.32
C GLU A 152 26.20 5.59 -31.54
N ARG A 153 26.69 6.84 -31.51
CA ARG A 153 28.13 7.13 -31.60
C ARG A 153 28.92 6.53 -30.45
N PHE A 154 28.40 6.62 -29.23
CA PHE A 154 29.05 6.06 -28.05
C PHE A 154 29.18 4.53 -28.15
N VAL A 155 28.11 3.85 -28.57
CA VAL A 155 28.12 2.39 -28.79
C VAL A 155 29.05 1.99 -29.93
N ALA A 156 29.13 2.81 -30.99
CA ALA A 156 30.03 2.60 -32.11
C ALA A 156 31.51 2.98 -31.83
N LEU A 157 31.82 3.54 -30.66
CA LEU A 157 33.14 4.08 -30.29
C LEU A 157 33.66 5.15 -31.27
N GLU A 158 32.76 5.87 -31.94
CA GLU A 158 33.11 6.93 -32.88
C GLU A 158 33.19 8.28 -32.14
N PRO A 159 34.37 8.94 -32.10
CA PRO A 159 34.50 10.24 -31.46
C PRO A 159 33.79 11.33 -32.30
N MET A 160 33.31 12.38 -31.64
CA MET A 160 32.78 13.56 -32.32
C MET A 160 33.88 14.19 -33.18
N ALA A 161 33.62 14.39 -34.48
CA ALA A 161 34.49 15.20 -35.33
C ALA A 161 34.60 16.60 -34.69
N ASN A 162 35.83 16.98 -34.34
CA ASN A 162 36.12 18.24 -33.68
C ASN A 162 35.84 19.39 -34.66
N GLY A 163 34.72 20.09 -34.48
CA GLY A 163 34.47 21.37 -35.15
C GLY A 163 33.07 21.53 -35.72
N THR A 164 32.17 22.10 -34.92
CA THR A 164 31.45 23.35 -35.23
C THR A 164 30.67 23.75 -33.98
N ALA A 165 30.97 24.94 -33.44
CA ALA A 165 30.18 25.57 -32.40
C ALA A 165 28.76 25.80 -32.93
N HIS A 166 27.76 25.21 -32.28
CA HIS A 166 26.36 25.49 -32.62
C HIS A 166 25.81 26.53 -31.63
N ALA A 167 25.49 27.71 -32.18
CA ALA A 167 24.86 28.81 -31.47
C ALA A 167 23.57 28.35 -30.76
N GLY A 168 23.40 28.82 -29.51
CA GLY A 168 22.17 28.63 -28.75
C GLY A 168 20.97 29.29 -29.45
N PRO A 169 19.73 28.86 -29.13
CA PRO A 169 18.54 29.43 -29.75
C PRO A 169 18.44 30.91 -29.40
N ALA A 170 18.24 31.75 -30.41
CA ALA A 170 17.98 33.17 -30.23
C ALA A 170 16.70 33.36 -29.40
N ALA A 171 16.79 34.22 -28.38
CA ALA A 171 15.63 34.66 -27.63
C ALA A 171 14.72 35.48 -28.55
N GLU A 172 13.46 35.07 -28.69
CA GLU A 172 12.44 35.88 -29.34
C GLU A 172 11.92 36.95 -28.37
N PRO A 173 11.63 38.18 -28.85
CA PRO A 173 11.15 39.26 -28.00
C PRO A 173 9.69 39.06 -27.61
N PHE A 174 9.35 39.63 -26.44
CA PHE A 174 8.07 39.60 -25.73
C PHE A 174 6.82 39.89 -26.58
#